data_AF-A0A519GZC0-F1
#
_entry.id   AF-A0A519GZC0-F1
#
_cell.length_a   1.000
_cell.length_b   1.000
_cell.length_c   1.000
_cell.angle_alpha   90.00
_cell.angle_beta   90.00
_cell.angle_gamma   90.00
#
_symmetry.space_group_name_H-M   'P 1'
#
loop_
_entity.id
_entity.type
_entity.pdbx_description
1 polymer ?
#
loop_
_entity_poly.entity_id
_entity_poly.type
_entity_poly.pdbx_seq_one_letter_code
_entity_poly.pdbx_strand_id
1 'polypeptide(L)' 'MIVAFSVAPSGTGRADGSVHDAVAAAVAVVRASGLPHRTSSMFTEIEGEWDEVMAVV' A
#
# COMPACT_ATOMS: atom_id res chain seq x y z
N MET A 1 -15.16 1.86 -7.23
CA MET A 1 -14.98 2.52 -5.90
C MET A 1 -13.52 2.92 -5.74
N ILE A 2 -13.22 3.96 -4.97
CA ILE A 2 -11.83 4.35 -4.62
C ILE A 2 -11.60 4.10 -3.12
N VAL A 3 -10.49 3.43 -2.79
CA VAL A 3 -9.97 3.30 -1.41
C VAL A 3 -8.60 3.96 -1.34
N ALA A 4 -8.38 4.81 -0.33
CA ALA A 4 -7.08 5.34 0.02
C ALA A 4 -6.65 4.74 1.37
N PHE A 5 -5.50 4.07 1.40
CA PHE A 5 -4.96 3.46 2.61
C PHE A 5 -3.50 3.84 2.85
N SER A 6 -3.07 3.67 4.10
CA SER A 6 -1.69 3.88 4.54
C SER A 6 -1.29 2.75 5.47
N VAL A 7 -0.05 2.28 5.35
CA VAL A 7 0.50 1.18 6.15
C VAL A 7 1.60 1.74 7.03
N ALA A 8 1.48 1.52 8.34
CA ALA A 8 2.45 1.94 9.35
C ALA A 8 2.99 0.71 10.10
N PRO A 9 4.04 0.05 9.60
CA PRO A 9 4.63 -1.12 10.24
C PRO A 9 5.20 -0.77 11.61
N SER A 10 4.97 -1.62 12.60
CA SER A 10 5.61 -1.55 13.92
C SER A 10 6.72 -2.58 14.04
N GLY A 11 7.72 -2.30 14.88
CA GLY A 11 8.73 -3.29 15.26
C GLY A 11 9.66 -3.75 14.13
N THR A 12 10.00 -2.88 13.17
CA THR A 12 10.86 -3.24 12.03
C THR A 12 12.29 -3.66 12.40
N GLY A 13 12.71 -3.47 13.67
CA GLY A 13 14.03 -3.85 14.16
C GLY A 13 15.18 -3.00 13.60
N ARG A 14 14.87 -2.01 12.76
CA ARG A 14 15.87 -1.12 12.17
C ARG A 14 16.30 -0.05 13.16
N ALA A 15 17.61 0.09 13.35
CA ALA A 15 18.19 1.06 14.27
C ALA A 15 17.90 2.53 13.88
N ASP A 16 17.63 2.78 12.60
CA ASP A 16 17.29 4.11 12.05
C ASP A 16 15.80 4.45 12.15
N GLY A 17 14.96 3.52 12.64
CA GLY A 17 13.51 3.69 12.72
C GLY A 17 12.80 3.75 11.37
N SER A 18 13.49 3.49 10.27
CA SER A 18 12.89 3.53 8.94
C SER A 18 11.95 2.35 8.70
N VAL A 19 10.91 2.57 7.90
CA VAL A 19 9.92 1.54 7.50
C VAL A 19 9.83 1.38 5.99
N HIS A 20 10.76 1.97 5.23
CA HIS A 20 10.64 2.08 3.77
C HIS A 20 10.62 0.73 3.05
N ASP A 21 11.37 -0.28 3.51
CA ASP A 21 11.36 -1.62 2.91
C ASP A 21 9.96 -2.25 2.95
N ALA A 22 9.31 -2.17 4.12
CA ALA A 22 7.97 -2.72 4.32
C ALA A 22 6.90 -1.93 3.55
N VAL A 23 7.01 -0.59 3.51
CA VAL A 23 6.12 0.24 2.71
C VAL A 23 6.30 -0.04 1.20
N ALA A 24 7.54 -0.19 0.74
CA ALA A 24 7.84 -0.53 -0.65
C ALA A 24 7.26 -1.91 -1.04
N ALA A 25 7.33 -2.89 -0.14
CA ALA A 25 6.72 -4.21 -0.34
C ALA A 25 5.19 -4.12 -0.49
N ALA A 26 4.51 -3.34 0.37
CA ALA A 26 3.06 -3.13 0.24
C ALA A 26 2.70 -2.46 -1.09
N VAL A 27 3.45 -1.42 -1.50
CA VAL A 27 3.24 -0.74 -2.80
C VAL A 27 3.47 -1.69 -3.98
N ALA A 28 4.41 -2.64 -3.87
CA ALA A 28 4.65 -3.64 -4.91
C ALA A 28 3.45 -4.56 -5.11
N VAL A 29 2.77 -4.97 -4.04
CA VAL A 29 1.52 -5.75 -4.11
C VAL A 29 0.44 -4.97 -4.87
N VAL A 30 0.25 -3.69 -4.55
CA VAL A 30 -0.70 -2.83 -5.26
C VAL A 30 -0.39 -2.73 -6.74
N ARG A 31 0.88 -2.53 -7.11
CA ARG A 31 1.30 -2.47 -8.52
C ARG A 31 1.05 -3.78 -9.27
N ALA A 32 1.26 -4.91 -8.60
CA ALA A 32 1.05 -6.23 -9.18
C ALA A 32 -0.44 -6.57 -9.40
N SER A 33 -1.37 -5.87 -8.73
CA SER A 33 -2.81 -6.10 -8.87
C SER A 33 -3.38 -5.81 -10.26
N GLY A 34 -2.71 -4.95 -11.04
CA GLY A 34 -3.21 -4.48 -12.33
C GLY A 34 -4.33 -3.43 -12.24
N LEU A 35 -4.81 -3.10 -11.04
CA LEU A 35 -5.83 -2.07 -10.84
C LEU A 35 -5.24 -0.65 -11.00
N PRO A 36 -6.04 0.33 -11.47
CA PRO A 36 -5.67 1.73 -11.42
C PRO A 36 -5.32 2.13 -9.99
N HIS A 37 -4.14 2.73 -9.82
CA HIS A 37 -3.65 3.12 -8.50
C HIS A 37 -2.79 4.37 -8.57
N ARG A 38 -2.67 5.05 -7.43
CA ARG A 38 -1.80 6.21 -7.25
C ARG A 38 -1.15 6.18 -5.87
N THR A 39 0.19 6.20 -5.83
CA THR A 39 0.95 6.34 -4.58
C THR A 39 1.39 7.79 -4.41
N SER A 40 1.14 8.36 -3.24
CA SER A 40 1.57 9.70 -2.82
C SER A 40 2.45 9.62 -1.57
N SER A 41 2.84 10.78 -1.03
CA SER A 41 3.59 10.85 0.23
C SER A 41 2.80 10.39 1.46
N MET A 42 1.46 10.38 1.40
CA MET A 42 0.61 10.06 2.55
C MET A 42 -0.20 8.77 2.38
N PHE A 43 -0.59 8.42 1.14
CA PHE A 43 -1.52 7.33 0.85
C PHE A 43 -1.18 6.59 -0.44
N THR A 44 -1.66 5.34 -0.51
CA THR A 44 -1.87 4.63 -1.77
C THR A 44 -3.36 4.52 -2.05
N GLU A 45 -3.77 4.99 -3.22
CA GLU A 45 -5.14 4.95 -3.72
C GLU A 45 -5.26 3.78 -4.71
N ILE A 46 -6.35 3.00 -4.63
CA ILE A 46 -6.71 1.93 -5.57
C ILE A 46 -8.16 2.14 -6.01
N GLU A 47 -8.43 1.99 -7.30
CA GLU A 47 -9.75 2.09 -7.89
C GLU A 47 -10.17 0.76 -8.55
N GLY A 48 -11.39 0.30 -8.26
CA GLY A 48 -11.95 -0.94 -8.82
C GLY A 48 -13.28 -1.32 -8.18
N GLU A 49 -13.77 -2.53 -8.46
CA GLU A 49 -14.92 -3.09 -7.74
C GLU A 49 -14.54 -3.45 -6.30
N TRP A 50 -15.53 -3.50 -5.41
CA TRP A 50 -15.28 -3.72 -3.97
C TRP A 50 -14.42 -4.96 -3.70
N ASP A 51 -14.80 -6.10 -4.27
CA ASP A 51 -14.11 -7.37 -4.04
C ASP A 51 -12.69 -7.36 -4.62
N GLU A 52 -12.48 -6.68 -5.75
CA GLU A 52 -11.15 -6.54 -6.36
C GLU A 52 -10.23 -5.69 -5.50
N VAL A 53 -10.72 -4.55 -5.00
CA VAL A 53 -9.95 -3.65 -4.14
C VAL A 53 -9.63 -4.32 -2.80
N MET A 54 -10.61 -4.97 -2.17
CA MET A 54 -10.42 -5.65 -0.88
C MET A 54 -9.62 -6.95 -0.96
N ALA A 55 -9.45 -7.53 -2.16
CA ALA A 55 -8.51 -8.63 -2.36
C ALA A 55 -7.03 -8.17 -2.38
N VAL A 56 -6.78 -6.89 -2.66
CA VAL A 56 -5.42 -6.31 -2.70
C VAL A 56 -5.01 -5.74 -1.34
N VAL A 57 -5.96 -5.17 -0.59
CA VAL A 57 -5.76 -4.57 0.75
C VAL A 57 -5.64 -5.63 1.83
#